data_AF-A0A7C3LYZ1-F1
#
_entry.id   AF-A0A7C3LYZ1-F1
#
_cell.length_a   1.000
_cell.length_b   1.000
_cell.length_c   1.000
_cell.angle_alpha   90.00
_cell.angle_beta   90.00
_cell.angle_gamma   90.00
#
_symmetry.space_group_name_H-M   'P 1'
#
loop_
_entity.id
_entity.type
_entity.pdbx_description
1 polymer ?
#
loop_
_entity_poly.entity_id
_entity_poly.type
_entity_poly.pdbx_seq_one_letter_code
_entity_poly.pdbx_strand_id
1 'polypeptide(L)'
;MIQLLVLGLIVLIVYLALGEDLMRVARPRVRNYRVKYGKYVSSRVLVPAIAFGILAVLMRDLIITPFLLAVGGLIAWFRIQQAVAASQKITARQVLQLVLGFRAAYQLRPAVFDSLKEAATKIEGPLRDLANVVVETFFLTSSAQRAFEELRKRTDNMLLKQFAYIMEMSESASDESMAEALDAFVTRLRHIEDLERQ
;
A
#
# COMPACT_ATOMS: atom_id res chain seq x y z
N MET A 1 -34.16 -8.33 -35.25
CA MET A 1 -34.06 -6.88 -34.94
C MET A 1 -34.76 -6.52 -33.63
N ILE A 2 -36.02 -6.92 -33.42
CA ILE A 2 -36.77 -6.68 -32.17
C ILE A 2 -36.07 -7.29 -30.94
N GLN A 3 -35.47 -8.47 -31.07
CA GLN A 3 -34.71 -9.10 -29.96
C GLN A 3 -33.45 -8.33 -29.53
N LEU A 4 -32.79 -7.61 -30.44
CA LEU A 4 -31.62 -6.78 -30.11
C LEU A 4 -32.04 -5.49 -29.38
N LEU A 5 -33.20 -4.93 -29.75
CA LEU A 5 -33.80 -3.80 -29.04
C LEU A 5 -34.28 -4.19 -27.65
N VAL A 6 -34.91 -5.37 -27.50
CA VAL A 6 -35.33 -5.88 -26.19
C VAL A 6 -34.12 -6.19 -25.29
N LEU A 7 -33.03 -6.73 -25.85
CA LEU A 7 -31.82 -7.01 -25.08
C LEU A 7 -31.05 -5.72 -24.71
N GLY A 8 -31.01 -4.75 -25.62
CA GLY A 8 -30.49 -3.41 -25.35
C GLY A 8 -31.31 -2.68 -24.29
N LEU A 9 -32.64 -2.84 -24.32
CA LEU A 9 -33.55 -2.30 -23.30
C LEU A 9 -33.35 -2.99 -21.95
N ILE A 10 -33.19 -4.31 -21.91
CA ILE A 10 -32.92 -5.05 -20.67
C ILE A 10 -31.55 -4.67 -20.10
N VAL A 11 -30.52 -4.51 -20.92
CA VAL A 11 -29.21 -4.03 -20.46
C VAL A 11 -29.29 -2.59 -19.98
N LEU A 12 -30.06 -1.73 -20.65
CA LEU A 12 -30.28 -0.35 -20.23
C LEU A 12 -31.07 -0.27 -18.92
N ILE A 13 -32.08 -1.13 -18.73
CA ILE A 13 -32.88 -1.24 -17.52
C ILE A 13 -32.05 -1.83 -16.38
N VAL A 14 -31.22 -2.84 -16.62
CA VAL A 14 -30.28 -3.39 -15.63
C VAL A 14 -29.23 -2.34 -15.28
N TYR A 15 -28.72 -1.57 -16.24
CA TYR A 15 -27.76 -0.49 -16.01
C TYR A 15 -28.39 0.68 -15.22
N LEU A 16 -29.63 1.07 -15.52
CA LEU A 16 -30.36 2.13 -14.81
C LEU A 16 -30.82 1.67 -13.42
N ALA A 17 -31.38 0.47 -13.31
CA ALA A 17 -31.87 -0.09 -12.05
C ALA A 17 -30.72 -0.41 -11.08
N LEU A 18 -29.66 -1.08 -11.53
CA LEU A 18 -28.48 -1.30 -10.69
C LEU A 18 -27.64 -0.03 -10.50
N GLY A 19 -27.68 0.92 -11.44
CA GLY A 19 -26.98 2.20 -11.32
C GLY A 19 -27.51 3.05 -10.17
N GLU A 20 -28.83 3.12 -9.99
CA GLU A 20 -29.45 3.91 -8.92
C GLU A 20 -29.51 3.16 -7.58
N ASP A 21 -29.75 1.84 -7.56
CA ASP A 21 -29.81 1.06 -6.32
C ASP A 21 -28.42 0.74 -5.73
N LEU A 22 -27.38 0.51 -6.55
CA LEU A 22 -25.99 0.46 -6.04
C LEU A 22 -25.55 1.82 -5.51
N MET A 23 -26.00 2.94 -6.09
CA MET A 23 -25.67 4.28 -5.59
C MET A 23 -26.35 4.63 -4.26
N ARG A 24 -27.53 4.07 -3.96
CA ARG A 24 -28.21 4.30 -2.68
C ARG A 24 -27.66 3.46 -1.53
N VAL A 25 -27.38 2.17 -1.76
CA VAL A 25 -26.88 1.26 -0.70
C VAL A 25 -25.39 1.46 -0.45
N ALA A 26 -24.62 1.89 -1.44
CA ALA A 26 -23.17 2.00 -1.34
C ALA A 26 -22.67 3.42 -0.97
N ARG A 27 -23.57 4.36 -0.65
CA ARG A 27 -23.26 5.76 -0.30
C ARG A 27 -22.32 5.95 0.91
N PRO A 28 -22.36 5.14 2.00
CA PRO A 28 -21.40 5.29 3.08
C PRO A 28 -20.05 4.58 2.83
N ARG A 29 -20.02 3.49 2.04
CA ARG A 29 -18.80 2.67 1.84
C ARG A 29 -18.00 3.03 0.58
N VAL A 30 -18.64 3.49 -0.49
CA VAL A 30 -17.97 3.80 -1.77
C VAL A 30 -17.22 5.12 -1.73
N ARG A 31 -17.60 6.05 -0.85
CA ARG A 31 -16.85 7.30 -0.68
C ARG A 31 -15.42 7.05 -0.20
N ASN A 32 -15.24 6.10 0.74
CA ASN A 32 -13.89 5.71 1.19
C ASN A 32 -13.12 4.89 0.14
N TYR A 33 -13.78 4.03 -0.62
CA TYR A 33 -13.13 3.26 -1.69
C TYR A 33 -12.71 4.12 -2.88
N ARG A 34 -13.54 5.07 -3.31
CA ARG A 34 -13.23 5.95 -4.44
C ARG A 34 -12.10 6.95 -4.12
N VAL A 35 -11.99 7.39 -2.86
CA VAL A 35 -10.86 8.20 -2.38
C VAL A 35 -9.58 7.35 -2.26
N LYS A 36 -9.67 6.08 -1.85
CA LYS A 36 -8.50 5.20 -1.65
C LYS A 36 -7.96 4.56 -2.94
N TYR A 37 -8.82 4.24 -3.91
CA TYR A 37 -8.45 3.50 -5.12
C TYR A 37 -8.62 4.28 -6.43
N GLY A 38 -9.24 5.46 -6.41
CA GLY A 38 -9.43 6.29 -7.61
C GLY A 38 -8.13 6.70 -8.31
N LYS A 39 -7.00 6.71 -7.58
CA LYS A 39 -5.68 7.00 -8.12
C LYS A 39 -5.03 5.82 -8.89
N TYR A 40 -5.59 4.61 -8.75
CA TYR A 40 -5.02 3.37 -9.31
C TYR A 40 -5.87 2.76 -10.43
N VAL A 41 -7.00 3.38 -10.78
CA VAL A 41 -7.77 3.04 -11.98
C VAL A 41 -7.05 3.65 -13.19
N SER A 42 -5.97 3.00 -13.62
CA SER A 42 -5.24 3.36 -14.84
C SER A 42 -5.89 2.71 -16.06
N SER A 43 -5.85 3.38 -17.22
CA SER A 43 -6.37 2.89 -18.51
C SER A 43 -5.90 1.48 -18.87
N ARG A 44 -4.76 1.04 -18.32
CA ARG A 44 -4.20 -0.31 -18.47
C ARG A 44 -5.04 -1.43 -17.84
N VAL A 45 -5.90 -1.11 -16.86
CA VAL A 45 -6.81 -2.07 -16.18
C VAL A 45 -8.19 -2.09 -16.87
N LEU A 46 -8.62 -0.93 -17.38
CA LEU A 46 -9.91 -0.77 -18.06
C LEU A 46 -9.94 -1.42 -19.44
N VAL A 47 -8.87 -1.34 -20.22
CA VAL A 47 -8.80 -1.89 -21.58
C VAL A 47 -9.09 -3.41 -21.64
N PRO A 48 -8.42 -4.28 -20.85
CA PRO A 48 -8.74 -5.71 -20.88
C PRO A 48 -10.15 -6.02 -20.35
N ALA A 49 -10.63 -5.33 -19.31
CA ALA A 49 -11.98 -5.54 -18.80
C ALA A 49 -13.06 -5.17 -19.83
N ILE A 50 -12.87 -4.06 -20.56
CA ILE A 50 -13.74 -3.65 -21.65
C ILE A 50 -13.63 -4.61 -22.83
N ALA A 51 -12.42 -5.05 -23.19
CA ALA A 51 -12.21 -6.02 -24.27
C ALA A 51 -12.92 -7.36 -23.98
N PHE A 52 -12.83 -7.86 -22.75
CA PHE A 52 -13.58 -9.06 -22.32
C PHE A 52 -15.08 -8.83 -22.27
N GLY A 53 -15.54 -7.63 -21.86
CA GLY A 53 -16.95 -7.26 -21.93
C GLY A 53 -17.49 -7.23 -23.37
N ILE A 54 -16.73 -6.67 -24.32
CA ILE A 54 -17.10 -6.64 -25.74
C ILE A 54 -17.09 -8.07 -26.32
N LEU A 55 -16.09 -8.89 -26.00
CA LEU A 55 -16.03 -10.31 -26.40
C LEU A 55 -17.21 -11.12 -25.85
N ALA A 56 -17.61 -10.88 -24.60
CA ALA A 56 -18.74 -11.55 -23.97
C ALA A 56 -20.09 -11.18 -24.62
N VAL A 57 -20.23 -9.94 -25.11
CA VAL A 57 -21.39 -9.49 -25.89
C VAL A 57 -21.35 -10.04 -27.33
N LEU A 58 -20.16 -10.18 -27.93
CA LEU A 58 -19.99 -10.66 -29.30
C LEU A 58 -20.22 -12.18 -29.44
N MET A 59 -19.82 -12.98 -28.45
CA MET A 59 -19.89 -14.44 -28.53
C MET A 59 -21.28 -15.03 -28.33
N ARG A 60 -22.25 -14.28 -27.78
CA ARG A 60 -23.69 -14.63 -27.67
C ARG A 60 -23.96 -16.11 -27.32
N ASP A 61 -23.22 -16.67 -26.38
CA ASP A 61 -23.37 -18.06 -25.91
C ASP A 61 -23.59 -18.09 -24.39
N LEU A 62 -24.71 -18.66 -23.96
CA LEU A 62 -25.29 -18.52 -22.61
C LEU A 62 -24.37 -19.02 -21.49
N ILE A 63 -23.43 -19.91 -21.84
CA ILE A 63 -22.49 -20.56 -20.91
C ILE A 63 -21.15 -19.80 -20.86
N ILE A 64 -20.72 -19.20 -21.97
CA ILE A 64 -19.41 -18.56 -22.10
C ILE A 64 -19.41 -17.13 -21.53
N THR A 65 -20.53 -16.40 -21.66
CA THR A 65 -20.70 -15.04 -21.13
C THR A 65 -20.47 -14.93 -19.61
N PRO A 66 -21.06 -15.77 -18.72
CA PRO A 66 -20.78 -15.69 -17.28
C PRO A 66 -19.35 -16.10 -16.95
N PHE A 67 -18.75 -17.03 -17.69
CA PHE A 67 -17.35 -17.43 -17.51
C PHE A 67 -16.39 -16.28 -17.83
N LEU A 68 -16.60 -15.56 -18.93
CA LEU A 68 -15.77 -14.40 -19.30
C LEU A 68 -15.92 -13.24 -18.32
N LEU A 69 -17.13 -12.99 -17.79
CA LEU A 69 -17.33 -12.00 -16.73
C LEU A 69 -16.65 -12.41 -15.42
N ALA A 70 -16.71 -13.68 -15.05
CA ALA A 70 -16.01 -14.20 -13.87
C ALA A 70 -14.50 -14.08 -14.03
N VAL A 71 -13.93 -14.46 -15.18
CA VAL A 71 -12.49 -14.35 -15.47
C VAL A 71 -12.05 -12.89 -15.52
N GLY A 72 -12.79 -12.01 -16.19
CA GLY A 72 -12.51 -10.58 -16.24
C GLY A 72 -12.54 -9.93 -14.86
N GLY A 73 -13.53 -10.29 -14.04
CA GLY A 73 -13.64 -9.87 -12.63
C GLY A 73 -12.48 -10.38 -11.78
N LEU A 74 -12.07 -11.64 -11.97
CA LEU A 74 -10.95 -12.26 -11.27
C LEU A 74 -9.61 -11.61 -11.64
N ILE A 75 -9.37 -11.35 -12.94
CA ILE A 75 -8.18 -10.65 -13.41
C ILE A 75 -8.15 -9.22 -12.86
N ALA A 76 -9.28 -8.50 -12.90
CA ALA A 76 -9.37 -7.16 -12.33
C ALA A 76 -9.10 -7.18 -10.82
N TRP A 77 -9.67 -8.15 -10.09
CA TRP A 77 -9.42 -8.34 -8.66
C TRP A 77 -7.93 -8.58 -8.38
N PHE A 78 -7.29 -9.54 -9.07
CA PHE A 78 -5.87 -9.83 -8.89
C PHE A 78 -4.97 -8.66 -9.28
N ARG A 79 -5.30 -7.92 -10.34
CA ARG A 79 -4.55 -6.74 -10.77
C ARG A 79 -4.70 -5.58 -9.80
N ILE A 80 -5.88 -5.38 -9.22
CA ILE A 80 -6.11 -4.39 -8.17
C ILE A 80 -5.32 -4.79 -6.93
N GLN A 81 -5.39 -6.05 -6.49
CA GLN A 81 -4.59 -6.54 -5.37
C GLN A 81 -3.09 -6.34 -5.59
N GLN A 82 -2.59 -6.62 -6.80
CA GLN A 82 -1.19 -6.37 -7.17
C GLN A 82 -0.84 -4.89 -7.23
N ALA A 83 -1.71 -4.02 -7.75
CA ALA A 83 -1.50 -2.58 -7.79
C ALA A 83 -1.50 -1.97 -6.39
N VAL A 84 -2.34 -2.49 -5.50
CA VAL A 84 -2.39 -2.11 -4.08
C VAL A 84 -1.13 -2.57 -3.36
N ALA A 85 -0.73 -3.83 -3.54
CA ALA A 85 0.52 -4.35 -3.01
C ALA A 85 1.73 -3.56 -3.52
N ALA A 86 1.75 -3.21 -4.82
CA ALA A 86 2.81 -2.38 -5.42
C ALA A 86 2.79 -0.94 -4.88
N SER A 87 1.62 -0.36 -4.63
CA SER A 87 1.49 0.98 -4.05
C SER A 87 1.87 1.05 -2.56
N GLN A 88 1.83 -0.09 -1.87
CA GLN A 88 2.29 -0.26 -0.49
C GLN A 88 3.74 -0.70 -0.39
N LYS A 89 4.46 -0.88 -1.52
CA LYS A 89 5.89 -1.20 -1.48
C LYS A 89 6.66 0.02 -0.98
N ILE A 90 7.09 -0.09 0.26
CA ILE A 90 8.06 0.82 0.87
C ILE A 90 9.39 0.59 0.14
N THR A 91 9.87 1.59 -0.57
CA THR A 91 11.09 1.50 -1.38
C THR A 91 12.35 1.68 -0.52
N ALA A 92 13.50 1.17 -0.98
CA ALA A 92 14.77 1.36 -0.26
C ALA A 92 15.07 2.84 -0.04
N ARG A 93 14.77 3.69 -1.04
CA ARG A 93 14.87 5.15 -0.96
C ARG A 93 14.08 5.76 0.20
N GLN A 94 12.83 5.33 0.40
CA GLN A 94 11.99 5.84 1.49
C GLN A 94 12.57 5.44 2.86
N VAL A 95 13.05 4.20 2.99
CA VAL A 95 13.72 3.74 4.22
C VAL A 95 15.01 4.51 4.44
N LEU A 96 15.81 4.76 3.40
CA LEU A 96 17.02 5.57 3.50
C LEU A 96 16.73 6.98 4.01
N GLN A 97 15.70 7.63 3.47
CA GLN A 97 15.27 8.96 3.94
C GLN A 97 14.88 8.94 5.42
N LEU A 98 14.18 7.89 5.87
CA LEU A 98 13.83 7.70 7.28
C LEU A 98 15.07 7.58 8.16
N VAL A 99 15.99 6.70 7.79
CA VAL A 99 17.18 6.43 8.58
C VAL A 99 18.09 7.66 8.65
N LEU A 100 18.24 8.40 7.54
CA LEU A 100 19.01 9.65 7.53
C LEU A 100 18.37 10.72 8.41
N GLY A 101 17.04 10.88 8.31
CA GLY A 101 16.30 11.82 9.16
C GLY A 101 16.37 11.45 10.65
N PHE A 102 16.27 10.16 10.94
CA PHE A 102 16.39 9.60 12.29
C PHE A 102 17.79 9.85 12.85
N ARG A 103 18.85 9.50 12.11
CA ARG A 103 20.23 9.69 12.54
C ARG A 103 20.51 11.16 12.88
N ALA A 104 20.05 12.08 12.03
CA ALA A 104 20.22 13.51 12.26
C ALA A 104 19.53 13.98 13.55
N ALA A 105 18.32 13.49 13.83
CA ALA A 105 17.59 13.80 15.06
C ALA A 105 18.24 13.15 16.30
N TYR A 106 18.66 11.89 16.19
CA TYR A 106 19.27 11.11 17.26
C TYR A 106 20.61 11.70 17.73
N GLN A 107 21.43 12.20 16.79
CA GLN A 107 22.68 12.89 17.13
C GLN A 107 22.47 14.18 17.93
N LEU A 108 21.34 14.87 17.72
CA LEU A 108 21.00 16.08 18.47
C LEU A 108 20.45 15.73 19.85
N ARG A 109 19.62 14.68 19.94
CA ARG A 109 19.00 14.19 21.17
C ARG A 109 18.90 12.67 21.13
N PRO A 110 19.66 11.93 21.96
CA PRO A 110 19.67 10.46 21.95
C PRO A 110 18.38 9.89 22.58
N ALA A 111 17.28 10.04 21.86
CA ALA A 111 15.96 9.54 22.22
C ALA A 111 15.34 8.88 20.99
N VAL A 112 15.26 7.54 20.99
CA VAL A 112 14.87 6.74 19.83
C VAL A 112 13.49 7.12 19.31
N PHE A 113 12.47 7.11 20.15
CA PHE A 113 11.09 7.35 19.72
C PHE A 113 10.82 8.81 19.36
N ASP A 114 11.48 9.76 20.02
CA ASP A 114 11.41 11.18 19.65
C ASP A 114 12.11 11.45 18.31
N SER A 115 13.27 10.85 18.10
CA SER A 115 14.01 10.93 16.83
C SER A 115 13.23 10.28 15.69
N LEU A 116 12.57 9.15 15.95
CA LEU A 116 11.71 8.47 14.98
C LEU A 116 10.48 9.31 14.63
N LYS A 117 9.87 9.97 15.63
CA LYS A 117 8.76 10.91 15.44
C LYS A 117 9.19 12.07 14.56
N GLU A 118 10.34 12.68 14.84
CA GLU A 118 10.88 13.77 14.03
C GLU A 118 11.19 13.31 12.60
N ALA A 119 11.84 12.17 12.43
CA ALA A 119 12.14 11.61 11.11
C ALA A 119 10.89 11.32 10.29
N ALA A 120 9.82 10.82 10.92
CA ALA A 120 8.55 10.54 10.28
C ALA A 120 7.89 11.79 9.68
N THR A 121 8.14 12.99 10.25
CA THR A 121 7.58 14.24 9.70
C THR A 121 8.14 14.60 8.32
N LYS A 122 9.32 14.09 7.96
CA LYS A 122 10.03 14.41 6.72
C LYS A 122 9.72 13.45 5.57
N ILE A 123 8.82 12.50 5.77
CA ILE A 123 8.53 11.41 4.83
C ILE A 123 7.04 11.34 4.57
N GLU A 124 6.67 10.90 3.38
CA GLU A 124 5.28 10.74 2.96
C GLU A 124 4.89 9.27 2.74
N GLY A 125 3.59 9.01 2.74
CA GLY A 125 3.03 7.70 2.38
C GLY A 125 3.04 6.67 3.52
N PRO A 126 2.98 5.37 3.18
CA PRO A 126 2.72 4.30 4.15
C PRO A 126 3.82 4.15 5.20
N LEU A 127 5.06 4.57 4.87
CA LEU A 127 6.17 4.53 5.83
C LEU A 127 5.99 5.52 6.97
N ARG A 128 5.45 6.72 6.70
CA ARG A 128 5.13 7.70 7.74
C ARG A 128 4.10 7.15 8.71
N ASP A 129 3.04 6.57 8.16
CA ASP A 129 1.94 6.04 8.98
C ASP A 129 2.43 4.88 9.86
N LEU A 130 3.31 4.01 9.33
CA LEU A 130 3.95 2.96 10.12
C LEU A 130 4.84 3.52 11.24
N ALA A 131 5.70 4.50 10.93
CA ALA A 131 6.56 5.12 11.93
C ALA A 131 5.73 5.78 13.06
N ASN A 132 4.64 6.45 12.71
CA ASN A 132 3.71 7.05 13.67
C ASN A 132 3.06 5.99 14.57
N VAL A 133 2.61 4.86 14.02
CA VAL A 133 2.02 3.76 14.81
C VAL A 133 3.03 3.21 15.82
N VAL A 134 4.30 3.07 15.44
CA VAL A 134 5.36 2.60 16.35
C VAL A 134 5.55 3.58 17.51
N VAL A 135 5.70 4.86 17.18
CA VAL A 135 5.85 5.94 18.16
C VAL A 135 4.65 5.99 19.11
N GLU A 136 3.43 5.92 18.57
CA GLU A 136 2.19 5.91 19.35
C GLU A 136 2.11 4.68 20.25
N THR A 137 2.46 3.50 19.74
CA THR A 137 2.46 2.25 20.53
C THR A 137 3.44 2.35 21.70
N PHE A 138 4.62 2.95 21.49
CA PHE A 138 5.56 3.21 22.58
C PHE A 138 4.97 4.18 23.61
N PHE A 139 4.39 5.31 23.17
CA PHE A 139 3.81 6.28 24.11
C PHE A 139 2.63 5.71 24.90
N LEU A 140 1.85 4.80 24.31
CA LEU A 140 0.71 4.16 24.99
C LEU A 140 1.12 3.04 25.94
N THR A 141 2.15 2.26 25.60
CA THR A 141 2.52 1.05 26.36
C THR A 141 3.82 1.18 27.15
N SER A 142 4.58 2.25 26.93
CA SER A 142 5.92 2.49 27.48
C SER A 142 6.90 1.33 27.24
N SER A 143 6.73 0.59 26.13
CA SER A 143 7.50 -0.62 25.81
C SER A 143 8.02 -0.54 24.38
N ALA A 144 9.34 -0.40 24.24
CA ALA A 144 10.00 -0.39 22.93
C ALA A 144 9.82 -1.73 22.21
N GLN A 145 9.97 -2.83 22.95
CA GLN A 145 9.77 -4.18 22.44
C GLN A 145 8.38 -4.34 21.81
N ARG A 146 7.31 -3.89 22.48
CA ARG A 146 5.95 -3.95 21.91
C ARG A 146 5.81 -3.07 20.67
N ALA A 147 6.37 -1.86 20.69
CA ALA A 147 6.31 -0.93 19.58
C ALA A 147 6.97 -1.50 18.31
N PHE A 148 8.16 -2.10 18.44
CA PHE A 148 8.87 -2.71 17.33
C PHE A 148 8.33 -4.08 16.91
N GLU A 149 7.75 -4.85 17.84
CA GLU A 149 6.97 -6.04 17.48
C GLU A 149 5.76 -5.68 16.61
N GLU A 150 5.05 -4.61 16.96
CA GLU A 150 3.91 -4.12 16.18
C GLU A 150 4.34 -3.65 14.78
N LEU A 151 5.51 -3.00 14.65
CA LEU A 151 6.10 -2.67 13.35
C LEU A 151 6.29 -3.94 12.50
N ARG A 152 6.92 -4.97 13.07
CA ARG A 152 7.22 -6.23 12.37
C ARG A 152 5.97 -6.98 11.93
N LYS A 153 4.87 -6.89 12.70
CA LYS A 153 3.57 -7.47 12.33
C LYS A 153 2.92 -6.74 11.16
N ARG A 154 3.18 -5.45 11.00
CA ARG A 154 2.56 -4.59 9.98
C ARG A 154 3.33 -4.48 8.68
N THR A 155 4.57 -4.97 8.63
CA THR A 155 5.40 -4.91 7.44
C THR A 155 6.22 -6.17 7.23
N ASP A 156 6.26 -6.64 5.98
CA ASP A 156 7.18 -7.68 5.53
C ASP A 156 8.48 -7.13 4.95
N ASN A 157 8.67 -5.81 4.97
CA ASN A 157 9.87 -5.19 4.45
C ASN A 157 11.09 -5.54 5.32
N MET A 158 12.04 -6.26 4.74
CA MET A 158 13.27 -6.70 5.42
C MET A 158 14.11 -5.53 5.95
N LEU A 159 14.15 -4.40 5.23
CA LEU A 159 14.92 -3.21 5.64
C LEU A 159 14.33 -2.58 6.90
N LEU A 160 13.00 -2.52 7.01
CA LEU A 160 12.34 -2.03 8.22
C LEU A 160 12.53 -2.99 9.40
N LYS A 161 12.54 -4.31 9.17
CA LYS A 161 12.85 -5.30 10.21
C LYS A 161 14.28 -5.13 10.73
N GLN A 162 15.25 -4.88 9.84
CA GLN A 162 16.64 -4.57 10.22
C GLN A 162 16.74 -3.24 10.97
N PHE A 163 16.06 -2.20 10.51
CA PHE A 163 16.03 -0.90 11.18
C PHE A 163 15.46 -1.02 12.60
N ALA A 164 14.35 -1.74 12.76
CA ALA A 164 13.74 -2.01 14.06
C ALA A 164 14.70 -2.75 15.00
N TYR A 165 15.44 -3.73 14.50
CA TYR A 165 16.45 -4.46 15.28
C TYR A 165 17.59 -3.55 15.76
N ILE A 166 18.11 -2.68 14.89
CA ILE A 166 19.16 -1.71 15.27
C ILE A 166 18.66 -0.78 16.38
N MET A 167 17.43 -0.27 16.24
CA MET A 167 16.83 0.59 17.27
C MET A 167 16.54 -0.14 18.58
N GLU A 168 16.08 -1.39 18.57
CA GLU A 168 15.93 -2.17 19.81
C GLU A 168 17.26 -2.34 20.54
N MET A 169 18.34 -2.60 19.80
CA MET A 169 19.67 -2.76 20.40
C MET A 169 20.20 -1.47 21.04
N SER A 170 19.73 -0.30 20.58
CA SER A 170 20.15 1.00 21.10
C SER A 170 19.81 1.24 22.57
N GLU A 171 18.85 0.53 23.15
CA GLU A 171 18.57 0.60 24.60
C GLU A 171 19.74 0.06 25.44
N SER A 172 20.56 -0.82 24.86
CA SER A 172 21.66 -1.52 25.53
C SER A 172 23.04 -1.20 24.95
N ALA A 173 23.09 -0.48 23.84
CA ALA A 173 24.33 -0.13 23.13
C ALA A 173 24.79 1.29 23.50
N SER A 174 26.09 1.56 23.34
CA SER A 174 26.60 2.93 23.44
C SER A 174 26.15 3.77 22.25
N ASP A 175 26.12 5.09 22.42
CA ASP A 175 25.79 6.02 21.34
C ASP A 175 26.74 5.89 20.13
N GLU A 176 28.02 5.58 20.39
CA GLU A 176 29.02 5.33 19.35
C GLU A 176 28.70 4.06 18.55
N SER A 177 28.37 2.96 19.23
CA SER A 177 27.96 1.72 18.57
C SER A 177 26.65 1.88 17.80
N MET A 178 25.72 2.68 18.32
CA MET A 178 24.47 3.00 17.61
C MET A 178 24.74 3.83 16.35
N ALA A 179 25.62 4.83 16.42
CA ALA A 179 26.02 5.64 15.27
C ALA A 179 26.69 4.78 14.19
N GLU A 180 27.59 3.88 14.56
CA GLU A 180 28.26 2.96 13.65
C GLU A 180 27.26 2.00 12.97
N ALA A 181 26.33 1.43 13.75
CA ALA A 181 25.29 0.55 13.22
C ALA A 181 24.38 1.27 12.21
N LEU A 182 24.00 2.52 12.50
CA LEU A 182 23.22 3.35 11.58
C LEU A 182 24.01 3.68 10.32
N ASP A 183 25.30 4.01 10.42
CA ASP A 183 26.14 4.34 9.25
C ASP A 183 26.37 3.12 8.35
N ALA A 184 26.62 1.95 8.93
CA ALA A 184 26.69 0.69 8.20
C ALA A 184 25.35 0.39 7.47
N PHE A 185 24.22 0.63 8.15
CA PHE A 185 22.91 0.42 7.56
C PHE A 185 22.59 1.41 6.44
N VAL A 186 22.91 2.70 6.60
CA VAL A 186 22.80 3.73 5.55
C VAL A 186 23.62 3.34 4.31
N THR A 187 24.85 2.86 4.51
CA THR A 187 25.73 2.44 3.41
C THR A 187 25.11 1.28 2.63
N ARG A 188 24.55 0.29 3.33
CA ARG A 188 23.84 -0.83 2.71
C ARG A 188 22.60 -0.37 1.95
N LEU A 189 21.81 0.54 2.53
CA LEU A 189 20.61 1.08 1.89
C LEU A 189 20.92 1.84 0.60
N ARG A 190 22.00 2.62 0.57
CA ARG A 190 22.47 3.30 -0.67
C ARG A 190 22.80 2.28 -1.75
N HIS A 191 23.52 1.23 -1.41
CA HIS A 191 23.85 0.18 -2.37
C HIS A 191 22.59 -0.50 -2.94
N ILE A 192 21.60 -0.80 -2.08
CA ILE A 192 20.33 -1.40 -2.52
C ILE A 192 19.53 -0.41 -3.39
N GLU A 193 19.49 0.88 -3.02
CA GLU A 193 18.83 1.90 -3.82
C GLU A 193 19.48 2.03 -5.21
N ASP A 194 20.81 1.97 -5.30
CA ASP A 194 21.52 2.03 -6.58
C ASP A 194 21.20 0.79 -7.45
N LEU A 195 21.06 -0.39 -6.84
CA LEU A 195 20.62 -1.60 -7.54
C LEU A 195 19.15 -1.51 -8.00
N GLU A 196 18.26 -0.88 -7.23
CA GLU A 196 16.85 -0.67 -7.61
C GLU A 196 16.68 0.34 -8.77
N ARG A 197 17.68 1.19 -9.02
CA ARG A 197 17.67 2.20 -10.09
C ARG A 197 18.18 1.69 -11.44
N GLN A 198 18.91 0.56 -11.46
CA GLN A 198 19.41 -0.09 -12.68
C GLN A 198 18.34 -0.96 -13.33
#